data_AF-A0A925T9H9-F1
#
_entry.id   AF-A0A925T9H9-F1
#
_cell.length_a   1.000
_cell.length_b   1.000
_cell.length_c   1.000
_cell.angle_alpha   90.00
_cell.angle_beta   90.00
_cell.angle_gamma   90.00
#
_symmetry.space_group_name_H-M   'P 1'
#
loop_
_entity.id
_entity.type
_entity.pdbx_description
1 polymer ?
#
loop_
_entity_poly.entity_id
_entity_poly.type
_entity_poly.pdbx_seq_one_letter_code
_entity_poly.pdbx_strand_id
1 'polypeptide(L)'
;MDYFLALTMVGLAALGMAWMPAITSKLRISYSLIYLILGIGLYSIFDNLPAPDPFLYPDITVHFTELVVVVALMGTGLKIDQNFTFSNWKLPLRLVTFSMVACIGLMALFSGSFLGLDEASALLLAAVLAPTDPVLASDVQVGPPSQGEKEMVRFALTAEGGMNDGTAFPFVWLAIYMALQQSGADVSFLEWFGFNVIYKLAVALLAGLLLGRALGYLLFKLPEKFQSIKI
;
A
#
# COMPACT_ATOMS: atom_id res chain seq x y z
N MET A 1 20.18 -21.09 8.71
CA MET A 1 20.23 -20.07 9.78
C MET A 1 19.67 -20.70 11.04
N ASP A 2 20.39 -20.60 12.17
CA ASP A 2 19.85 -21.08 13.45
C ASP A 2 18.57 -20.30 13.78
N TYR A 3 17.50 -21.03 14.09
CA TYR A 3 16.19 -20.48 14.43
C TYR A 3 16.27 -19.35 15.47
N PHE A 4 17.17 -19.49 16.44
CA PHE A 4 17.44 -18.48 17.47
C PHE A 4 18.04 -17.18 16.90
N LEU A 5 18.91 -17.26 15.90
CA LEU A 5 19.49 -16.07 15.26
C LEU A 5 18.40 -15.30 14.50
N ALA A 6 17.54 -16.00 13.76
CA ALA A 6 16.40 -15.40 13.06
C ALA A 6 15.44 -14.69 14.03
N LEU A 7 15.05 -15.37 15.11
CA LEU A 7 14.22 -14.78 16.17
C LEU A 7 14.88 -13.58 16.83
N THR A 8 16.19 -13.65 17.09
CA THR A 8 16.93 -12.54 17.70
C THR A 8 16.95 -11.32 16.78
N MET A 9 17.19 -11.51 15.48
CA MET A 9 17.15 -10.41 14.50
C MET A 9 15.75 -9.80 14.37
N VAL A 10 14.70 -10.64 14.27
CA VAL A 10 13.32 -10.16 14.22
C VAL A 10 12.95 -9.42 15.50
N GLY A 11 13.35 -9.94 16.66
CA GLY A 11 13.13 -9.31 17.96
C GLY A 11 13.85 -7.97 18.10
N LEU A 12 15.11 -7.88 17.69
CA LEU A 12 15.87 -6.63 17.68
C LEU A 12 15.27 -5.61 16.70
N ALA A 13 14.85 -6.04 15.51
CA ALA A 13 14.17 -5.18 14.56
C ALA A 13 12.83 -4.66 15.12
N ALA A 14 12.03 -5.52 15.75
CA ALA A 14 10.78 -5.14 16.40
C ALA A 14 11.00 -4.17 17.58
N LEU A 15 12.01 -4.40 18.40
CA LEU A 15 12.40 -3.48 19.49
C LEU A 15 12.87 -2.12 18.94
N GLY A 16 13.68 -2.14 17.88
CA GLY A 16 14.13 -0.91 17.21
C GLY A 16 12.96 -0.08 16.68
N MET A 17 11.89 -0.74 16.24
CA MET A 17 10.66 -0.08 15.76
C MET A 17 10.02 0.82 16.82
N ALA A 18 10.09 0.43 18.11
CA ALA A 18 9.51 1.21 19.20
C ALA A 18 10.21 2.56 19.42
N TRP A 19 11.51 2.67 19.10
CA TRP A 19 12.28 3.89 19.25
C TRP A 19 12.36 4.74 17.99
N MET A 20 11.94 4.21 16.84
CA MET A 20 12.04 4.93 15.57
C MET A 20 11.37 6.30 15.57
N PRO A 21 10.13 6.48 16.06
CA PRO A 21 9.48 7.80 16.07
C PRO A 21 10.27 8.86 16.86
N ALA A 22 10.94 8.45 17.94
CA ALA A 22 11.76 9.35 18.76
C ALA A 22 13.09 9.74 18.07
N ILE A 23 13.63 8.85 17.23
CA ILE A 23 14.87 9.07 16.48
C ILE A 23 14.60 9.93 15.24
N THR A 24 13.59 9.59 14.44
CA THR A 24 13.26 10.33 13.21
C THR A 24 12.73 11.73 13.47
N SER A 25 11.99 11.95 14.57
CA SER A 25 11.54 13.30 14.94
C SER A 25 12.72 14.26 15.19
N LYS A 26 13.88 13.75 15.60
CA LYS A 26 15.11 14.55 15.76
C LYS A 26 15.89 14.69 14.45
N LEU A 27 15.99 13.62 13.67
CA LEU A 27 16.82 13.57 12.45
C LEU A 27 16.10 14.09 11.19
N ARG A 28 14.77 14.19 11.20
CA ARG A 28 13.92 14.54 10.04
C ARG A 28 14.14 13.64 8.81
N ILE A 29 14.47 12.37 9.04
CA ILE A 29 14.68 11.34 8.00
C ILE A 29 13.51 10.36 8.04
N SER A 30 13.07 9.87 6.88
CA SER A 30 12.03 8.84 6.74
C SER A 30 12.46 7.51 7.37
N TYR A 31 11.52 6.81 8.02
CA TYR A 31 11.75 5.47 8.57
C TYR A 31 12.29 4.49 7.53
N SER A 32 11.76 4.53 6.30
CA SER A 32 12.11 3.60 5.23
C SER A 32 13.59 3.71 4.85
N LEU A 33 14.16 4.91 4.87
CA LEU A 33 15.58 5.11 4.58
C LEU A 33 16.47 4.51 5.68
N ILE A 34 16.07 4.69 6.94
CA ILE A 34 16.81 4.12 8.08
C ILE A 34 16.79 2.58 7.99
N TYR A 35 15.63 1.97 7.76
CA TYR A 35 15.52 0.52 7.62
C TYR A 35 16.28 -0.01 6.40
N LEU A 36 16.28 0.71 5.28
CA LEU A 36 17.08 0.34 4.11
C LEU A 36 18.57 0.32 4.44
N ILE A 37 19.08 1.39 5.08
CA ILE A 37 20.50 1.48 5.46
C ILE A 37 20.86 0.40 6.49
N LEU A 38 19.99 0.15 7.48
CA LEU A 38 20.19 -0.92 8.45
C LEU A 38 20.20 -2.30 7.78
N GLY A 39 19.32 -2.55 6.82
CA GLY A 39 19.31 -3.78 6.03
C GLY A 39 20.60 -3.97 5.23
N ILE A 40 21.05 -2.92 4.53
CA ILE A 40 22.33 -2.93 3.80
C ILE A 40 23.49 -3.22 4.76
N GLY A 41 23.52 -2.54 5.92
CA GLY A 41 24.56 -2.73 6.93
C GLY A 41 24.56 -4.14 7.52
N LEU A 42 23.39 -4.69 7.86
CA LEU A 42 23.22 -6.04 8.37
C LEU A 42 23.77 -7.07 7.37
N TYR A 43 23.37 -6.97 6.11
CA TYR A 43 23.81 -7.89 5.06
C TYR A 43 25.26 -7.70 4.61
N SER A 44 25.87 -6.55 4.92
CA SER A 44 27.30 -6.30 4.67
C SER A 44 28.20 -6.80 5.80
N ILE A 45 27.67 -6.99 7.02
CA ILE A 45 28.44 -7.41 8.21
C ILE A 45 28.34 -8.93 8.43
N PHE A 46 27.19 -9.53 8.11
CA PHE A 46 26.92 -10.94 8.39
C PHE A 46 26.80 -11.77 7.09
N ASP A 47 27.84 -12.56 6.80
CA ASP A 47 27.90 -13.38 5.57
C ASP A 47 26.97 -14.61 5.59
N ASN A 48 26.53 -15.06 6.78
CA ASN A 48 25.72 -16.28 6.95
C ASN A 48 24.20 -16.04 6.94
N LEU A 49 23.76 -14.89 6.42
CA LEU A 49 22.34 -14.58 6.29
C LEU A 49 21.75 -15.20 5.00
N PRO A 50 20.47 -15.65 5.01
CA PRO A 50 19.80 -16.04 3.79
C PRO A 50 19.78 -14.89 2.79
N ALA A 51 20.11 -15.17 1.53
CA ALA A 51 20.12 -14.18 0.47
C ALA A 51 18.77 -13.42 0.42
N PRO A 52 18.77 -12.07 0.50
CA PRO A 52 17.56 -11.26 0.48
C PRO A 52 17.11 -11.04 -0.97
N ASP A 53 17.00 -12.11 -1.74
CA ASP A 53 16.69 -12.07 -3.17
C ASP A 53 15.25 -12.55 -3.41
N PRO A 54 14.34 -11.65 -3.84
CA PRO A 54 12.99 -12.00 -4.26
C PRO A 54 12.90 -13.09 -5.33
N PHE A 55 13.90 -13.19 -6.21
CA PHE A 55 13.91 -14.17 -7.28
C PHE A 55 14.30 -15.58 -6.80
N LEU A 56 15.06 -15.68 -5.70
CA LEU A 56 15.41 -16.97 -5.09
C LEU A 56 14.26 -17.54 -4.24
N TYR A 57 13.43 -16.68 -3.67
CA TYR A 57 12.33 -17.08 -2.76
C TYR A 57 10.98 -16.46 -3.17
N PRO A 58 10.50 -16.69 -4.41
CA PRO A 58 9.34 -15.98 -4.96
C PRO A 58 8.07 -16.18 -4.14
N ASP A 59 7.77 -17.40 -3.71
CA ASP A 59 6.54 -17.70 -2.93
C ASP A 59 6.53 -16.97 -1.58
N ILE A 60 7.68 -16.96 -0.90
CA ILE A 60 7.82 -16.26 0.39
C ILE A 60 7.69 -14.76 0.18
N THR A 61 8.32 -14.21 -0.87
CA THR A 61 8.22 -12.78 -1.17
C THR A 61 6.80 -12.36 -1.53
N VAL A 62 6.08 -13.14 -2.34
CA VAL A 62 4.69 -12.84 -2.69
C VAL A 62 3.83 -12.82 -1.42
N HIS A 63 3.82 -13.88 -0.63
CA HIS A 63 2.97 -13.92 0.56
C HIS A 63 3.35 -12.90 1.64
N PHE A 64 4.65 -12.62 1.78
CA PHE A 64 5.12 -11.60 2.72
C PHE A 64 4.70 -10.20 2.26
N THR A 65 4.86 -9.86 0.98
CA THR A 65 4.44 -8.57 0.44
C THR A 65 2.92 -8.41 0.44
N GLU A 66 2.16 -9.46 0.14
CA GLU A 66 0.70 -9.49 0.28
C GLU A 66 0.28 -9.15 1.73
N LEU A 67 0.89 -9.80 2.72
CA LEU A 67 0.60 -9.51 4.13
C LEU A 67 0.92 -8.06 4.49
N VAL A 68 2.09 -7.56 4.07
CA VAL A 68 2.51 -6.18 4.33
C VAL A 68 1.51 -5.18 3.73
N VAL A 69 1.13 -5.37 2.47
CA VAL A 69 0.16 -4.50 1.77
C VAL A 69 -1.21 -4.55 2.46
N VAL A 70 -1.70 -5.75 2.81
CA VAL A 70 -2.99 -5.89 3.51
C VAL A 70 -2.98 -5.17 4.86
N VAL A 71 -1.92 -5.34 5.66
CA VAL A 71 -1.78 -4.68 6.97
C VAL A 71 -1.67 -3.17 6.81
N ALA A 72 -0.89 -2.68 5.84
CA ALA A 72 -0.72 -1.26 5.57
C ALA A 72 -2.05 -0.61 5.16
N LEU A 73 -2.75 -1.19 4.18
CA LEU A 73 -4.04 -0.69 3.67
C LEU A 73 -5.16 -0.80 4.71
N MET A 74 -5.18 -1.85 5.51
CA MET A 74 -6.12 -1.94 6.65
C MET A 74 -5.85 -0.83 7.66
N GLY A 75 -4.56 -0.58 7.99
CA GLY A 75 -4.16 0.46 8.91
C GLY A 75 -4.55 1.86 8.44
N THR A 76 -4.42 2.14 7.14
CA THR A 76 -4.84 3.43 6.56
C THR A 76 -6.36 3.54 6.50
N GLY A 77 -7.06 2.47 6.13
CA GLY A 77 -8.52 2.40 6.13
C GLY A 77 -9.14 2.64 7.52
N LEU A 78 -8.55 2.12 8.60
CA LEU A 78 -9.01 2.36 9.97
C LEU A 78 -8.80 3.81 10.45
N LYS A 79 -7.88 4.56 9.85
CA LYS A 79 -7.65 5.98 10.15
C LYS A 79 -8.67 6.89 9.48
N ILE A 80 -9.46 6.39 8.53
CA ILE A 80 -10.50 7.16 7.86
C ILE A 80 -11.70 7.31 8.79
N ASP A 81 -11.99 8.54 9.19
CA ASP A 81 -13.01 8.89 10.18
C ASP A 81 -14.24 9.59 9.59
N GLN A 82 -14.26 9.81 8.27
CA GLN A 82 -15.36 10.50 7.58
C GLN A 82 -16.36 9.53 6.95
N ASN A 83 -17.64 9.85 7.13
CA ASN A 83 -18.72 9.15 6.42
C ASN A 83 -18.61 9.33 4.90
N PHE A 84 -18.98 8.29 4.15
CA PHE A 84 -18.99 8.36 2.69
C PHE A 84 -20.09 9.31 2.19
N THR A 85 -19.68 10.45 1.66
CA THR A 85 -20.55 11.38 0.91
C THR A 85 -19.79 11.92 -0.30
N PHE A 86 -20.47 12.03 -1.44
CA PHE A 86 -19.82 12.51 -2.67
C PHE A 86 -19.18 13.90 -2.53
N SER A 87 -19.74 14.79 -1.70
CA SER A 87 -19.18 16.12 -1.46
C SER A 87 -17.83 16.05 -0.75
N ASN A 88 -17.72 15.27 0.32
CA ASN A 88 -16.47 15.16 1.10
C ASN A 88 -15.42 14.34 0.35
N TRP A 89 -15.85 13.33 -0.41
CA TRP A 89 -14.95 12.41 -1.11
C TRP A 89 -14.52 12.90 -2.49
N LYS A 90 -15.06 14.01 -3.00
CA LYS A 90 -14.72 14.55 -4.32
C LYS A 90 -13.22 14.78 -4.49
N LEU A 91 -12.56 15.32 -3.47
CA LEU A 91 -11.12 15.61 -3.51
C LEU A 91 -10.28 14.31 -3.57
N PRO A 92 -10.38 13.38 -2.60
CA PRO A 92 -9.62 12.13 -2.67
C PRO A 92 -9.95 11.30 -3.92
N LEU A 93 -11.22 11.24 -4.34
CA LEU A 93 -11.57 10.55 -5.59
C LEU A 93 -10.89 11.17 -6.81
N ARG A 94 -10.80 12.50 -6.90
CA ARG A 94 -10.11 13.18 -8.02
C ARG A 94 -8.60 12.92 -8.00
N LEU A 95 -7.98 12.87 -6.82
CA LEU A 95 -6.56 12.58 -6.67
C LEU A 95 -6.24 11.15 -7.12
N VAL A 96 -7.01 10.19 -6.60
CA VAL A 96 -6.81 8.76 -6.89
C VAL A 96 -7.15 8.39 -8.33
N THR A 97 -8.14 9.05 -8.95
CA THR A 97 -8.52 8.76 -10.34
C THR A 97 -7.74 9.63 -11.32
N PHE A 98 -8.15 10.89 -11.51
CA PHE A 98 -7.62 11.73 -12.57
C PHE A 98 -6.13 12.04 -12.40
N SER A 99 -5.71 12.47 -11.20
CA SER A 99 -4.32 12.84 -10.98
C SER A 99 -3.39 11.64 -11.06
N MET A 100 -3.73 10.53 -10.40
CA MET A 100 -2.89 9.34 -10.43
C MET A 100 -2.81 8.71 -11.82
N VAL A 101 -3.91 8.63 -12.57
CA VAL A 101 -3.89 8.10 -13.95
C VAL A 101 -3.04 8.98 -14.86
N ALA A 102 -3.11 10.30 -14.70
CA ALA A 102 -2.23 11.23 -15.41
C ALA A 102 -0.75 10.99 -15.03
N CYS A 103 -0.44 10.79 -13.75
CA CYS A 103 0.91 10.46 -13.28
C CYS A 103 1.42 9.15 -13.88
N ILE A 104 0.60 8.09 -13.90
CA ILE A 104 0.95 6.80 -14.53
C ILE A 104 1.24 7.01 -16.01
N GLY A 105 0.37 7.72 -16.74
CA GLY A 105 0.56 7.97 -18.17
C GLY A 105 1.84 8.75 -18.47
N LEU A 106 2.09 9.84 -17.74
CA LEU A 106 3.31 10.65 -17.90
C LEU A 106 4.57 9.85 -17.54
N MET A 107 4.53 9.06 -16.48
CA MET A 107 5.66 8.25 -16.05
C MET A 107 5.92 7.07 -16.98
N ALA A 108 4.88 6.46 -17.56
CA ALA A 108 5.02 5.41 -18.57
C ALA A 108 5.66 5.97 -19.85
N LEU A 109 5.20 7.14 -20.31
CA LEU A 109 5.81 7.84 -21.44
C LEU A 109 7.28 8.20 -21.16
N PHE A 110 7.59 8.72 -19.98
CA PHE A 110 8.97 9.01 -19.58
C PHE A 110 9.82 7.74 -19.55
N SER A 111 9.31 6.66 -18.96
CA SER A 111 10.04 5.39 -18.84
C SER A 111 10.30 4.75 -20.20
N GLY A 112 9.33 4.78 -21.12
CA GLY A 112 9.52 4.26 -22.48
C GLY A 112 10.49 5.12 -23.31
N SER A 113 10.35 6.45 -23.25
CA SER A 113 11.15 7.36 -24.09
C SER A 113 12.56 7.63 -23.56
N PHE A 114 12.73 7.76 -22.25
CA PHE A 114 14.00 8.16 -21.63
C PHE A 114 14.82 6.97 -21.13
N LEU A 115 14.16 5.97 -20.51
CA LEU A 115 14.84 4.76 -20.03
C LEU A 115 14.91 3.66 -21.09
N GLY A 116 14.21 3.81 -22.21
CA GLY A 116 14.20 2.83 -23.31
C GLY A 116 13.51 1.52 -22.95
N LEU A 117 12.60 1.53 -21.97
CA LEU A 117 11.83 0.34 -21.60
C LEU A 117 10.77 0.01 -22.67
N ASP A 118 10.45 -1.27 -22.83
CA ASP A 118 9.30 -1.68 -23.62
C ASP A 118 7.99 -1.19 -22.99
N GLU A 119 6.91 -1.19 -23.76
CA GLU A 119 5.63 -0.62 -23.33
C GLU A 119 5.07 -1.27 -22.05
N ALA A 120 5.25 -2.58 -21.88
CA ALA A 120 4.74 -3.29 -20.71
C ALA A 120 5.58 -2.97 -19.47
N SER A 121 6.90 -3.02 -19.58
CA SER A 121 7.80 -2.66 -18.47
C SER A 121 7.67 -1.19 -18.08
N ALA A 122 7.50 -0.28 -19.05
CA ALA A 122 7.30 1.14 -18.81
C ALA A 122 5.99 1.41 -18.05
N LEU A 123 4.89 0.75 -18.45
CA LEU A 123 3.62 0.85 -17.75
C LEU A 123 3.69 0.22 -16.35
N LEU A 124 4.35 -0.93 -16.20
CA LEU A 124 4.51 -1.59 -14.90
C LEU A 124 5.29 -0.70 -13.93
N LEU A 125 6.41 -0.14 -14.37
CA LEU A 125 7.23 0.77 -13.57
C LEU A 125 6.40 1.98 -13.13
N ALA A 126 5.64 2.57 -14.06
CA ALA A 126 4.77 3.70 -13.74
C ALA A 126 3.65 3.34 -12.76
N ALA A 127 3.03 2.17 -12.92
CA ALA A 127 1.96 1.70 -12.05
C ALA A 127 2.43 1.39 -10.62
N VAL A 128 3.68 0.96 -10.44
CA VAL A 128 4.27 0.69 -9.12
C VAL A 128 4.79 1.96 -8.44
N LEU A 129 5.25 2.95 -9.21
CA LEU A 129 5.82 4.19 -8.67
C LEU A 129 4.81 5.33 -8.48
N ALA A 130 3.69 5.32 -9.20
CA ALA A 130 2.67 6.37 -9.06
C ALA A 130 1.90 6.36 -7.73
N PRO A 131 1.60 5.20 -7.09
CA PRO A 131 0.95 5.17 -5.78
C PRO A 131 1.78 5.88 -4.71
N THR A 132 1.14 6.77 -3.97
CA THR A 132 1.76 7.62 -2.95
C THR A 132 1.55 7.07 -1.54
N ASP A 133 2.62 6.80 -0.79
CA ASP A 133 2.50 6.22 0.57
C ASP A 133 1.90 7.22 1.58
N PRO A 134 0.72 6.94 2.18
CA PRO A 134 0.11 7.78 3.20
C PRO A 134 0.88 7.81 4.53
N VAL A 135 1.68 6.78 4.82
CA VAL A 135 2.35 6.59 6.10
C VAL A 135 3.46 7.63 6.27
N LEU A 136 4.28 7.84 5.25
CA LEU A 136 5.34 8.85 5.27
C LEU A 136 4.80 10.29 5.21
N ALA A 137 3.68 10.50 4.53
CA ALA A 137 3.04 11.82 4.44
C ALA A 137 2.42 12.28 5.78
N SER A 138 2.03 11.33 6.65
CA SER A 138 1.45 11.65 7.96
C SER A 138 2.44 12.27 8.96
N ASP A 139 3.73 12.02 8.79
CA ASP A 139 4.81 12.57 9.64
C ASP A 139 5.19 14.03 9.30
N VAL A 140 4.84 14.51 8.11
CA VAL A 140 5.20 15.87 7.64
C VAL A 140 4.10 16.91 7.93
N GLN A 141 2.94 16.50 8.47
CA GLN A 141 1.85 17.42 8.75
C GLN A 141 1.94 18.09 10.12
N VAL A 142 2.67 19.20 10.13
CA VAL A 142 2.86 20.19 11.19
C VAL A 142 1.55 20.68 11.87
N GLY A 143 1.52 20.65 13.21
CA GLY A 143 1.09 21.77 14.08
C GLY A 143 -0.34 21.78 14.70
N PRO A 144 -0.52 22.42 15.90
CA PRO A 144 -1.76 22.40 16.73
C PRO A 144 -2.77 23.54 16.37
N PRO A 145 -3.93 23.66 17.08
CA PRO A 145 -5.28 23.65 16.50
C PRO A 145 -5.76 24.99 15.92
N SER A 146 -6.25 24.95 14.69
CA SER A 146 -7.26 25.87 14.17
C SER A 146 -7.78 25.31 12.84
N GLN A 147 -9.11 25.27 12.68
CA GLN A 147 -9.83 25.32 11.40
C GLN A 147 -9.90 24.02 10.56
N GLY A 148 -11.14 23.56 10.33
CA GLY A 148 -11.52 22.31 9.66
C GLY A 148 -11.02 22.12 8.21
N GLU A 149 -10.41 23.14 7.59
CA GLU A 149 -9.74 22.98 6.28
C GLU A 149 -8.52 22.04 6.37
N LYS A 150 -7.75 22.08 7.47
CA LYS A 150 -6.61 21.17 7.65
C LYS A 150 -7.06 19.72 7.80
N GLU A 151 -8.19 19.50 8.47
CA GLU A 151 -8.79 18.18 8.66
C GLU A 151 -9.24 17.56 7.33
N MET A 152 -9.86 18.35 6.46
CA MET A 152 -10.23 17.91 5.10
C MET A 152 -9.02 17.53 4.24
N VAL A 153 -7.90 18.25 4.37
CA VAL A 153 -6.65 17.90 3.67
C VAL A 153 -6.03 16.62 4.25
N ARG A 154 -6.00 16.47 5.58
CA ARG A 154 -5.53 15.23 6.25
C ARG A 154 -6.34 14.01 5.80
N PHE A 155 -7.67 14.16 5.83
CA PHE A 155 -8.60 13.14 5.38
C PHE A 155 -8.38 12.81 3.90
N ALA A 156 -8.30 13.82 3.02
CA ALA A 156 -8.10 13.60 1.59
C ALA A 156 -6.80 12.85 1.28
N LEU A 157 -5.70 13.21 1.94
CA LEU A 157 -4.40 12.53 1.76
C LEU A 157 -4.40 11.11 2.35
N THR A 158 -5.06 10.90 3.49
CA THR A 158 -5.21 9.56 4.09
C THR A 158 -6.08 8.66 3.23
N ALA A 159 -7.19 9.19 2.70
CA ALA A 159 -8.08 8.48 1.79
C ALA A 159 -7.41 8.21 0.43
N GLU A 160 -6.61 9.16 -0.09
CA GLU A 160 -5.82 8.96 -1.30
C GLU A 160 -4.85 7.78 -1.13
N GLY A 161 -4.01 7.81 -0.09
CA GLY A 161 -3.05 6.74 0.14
C GLY A 161 -3.66 5.42 0.62
N GLY A 162 -4.94 5.40 1.02
CA GLY A 162 -5.68 4.15 1.26
C GLY A 162 -6.29 3.53 0.00
N MET A 163 -6.42 4.31 -1.09
CA MET A 163 -7.11 3.88 -2.32
C MET A 163 -6.19 3.79 -3.55
N ASN A 164 -5.00 4.39 -3.46
CA ASN A 164 -3.98 4.43 -4.51
C ASN A 164 -3.64 3.03 -5.07
N ASP A 165 -3.36 2.03 -4.22
CA ASP A 165 -2.95 0.67 -4.59
C ASP A 165 -4.08 -0.05 -5.33
N GLY A 166 -5.31 0.10 -4.84
CA GLY A 166 -6.50 -0.43 -5.50
C GLY A 166 -6.75 0.20 -6.87
N THR A 167 -6.30 1.44 -7.07
CA THR A 167 -6.47 2.15 -8.35
C THR A 167 -5.31 1.91 -9.31
N ALA A 168 -4.13 1.55 -8.80
CA ALA A 168 -3.00 1.09 -9.62
C ALA A 168 -3.21 -0.32 -10.16
N PHE A 169 -3.99 -1.14 -9.45
CA PHE A 169 -4.24 -2.54 -9.79
C PHE A 169 -4.65 -2.80 -11.25
N PRO A 170 -5.59 -2.06 -11.88
CA PRO A 170 -5.90 -2.23 -13.31
C PRO A 170 -4.70 -2.04 -14.23
N PHE A 171 -3.82 -1.10 -13.90
CA PHE A 171 -2.63 -0.77 -14.70
C PHE A 171 -1.52 -1.81 -14.52
N VAL A 172 -1.34 -2.35 -13.32
CA VAL A 172 -0.44 -3.49 -13.08
C VAL A 172 -0.88 -4.70 -13.90
N TRP A 173 -2.17 -5.04 -13.87
CA TRP A 173 -2.71 -6.14 -14.69
C TRP A 173 -2.68 -5.84 -16.19
N LEU A 174 -2.80 -4.57 -16.59
CA LEU A 174 -2.65 -4.17 -17.99
C LEU A 174 -1.22 -4.39 -18.48
N ALA A 175 -0.23 -4.01 -17.66
CA ALA A 175 1.17 -4.26 -17.96
C ALA A 175 1.47 -5.76 -18.06
N ILE A 176 0.92 -6.59 -17.16
CA ILE A 176 1.05 -8.05 -17.24
C ILE A 176 0.40 -8.58 -18.54
N TYR A 177 -0.80 -8.12 -18.88
CA TYR A 177 -1.48 -8.49 -20.13
C TYR A 177 -0.62 -8.13 -21.36
N MET A 178 -0.07 -6.91 -21.40
CA MET A 178 0.79 -6.45 -22.49
C MET A 178 2.08 -7.29 -22.58
N ALA A 179 2.70 -7.62 -21.45
CA ALA A 179 3.90 -8.46 -21.42
C ALA A 179 3.61 -9.88 -21.94
N LEU A 180 2.49 -10.49 -21.52
CA LEU A 180 2.06 -11.80 -22.00
C LEU A 180 1.75 -11.77 -23.51
N GLN A 181 1.06 -10.73 -23.98
CA GLN A 181 0.76 -10.54 -25.40
C GLN A 181 2.05 -10.43 -26.23
N GLN A 182 3.05 -9.66 -25.75
CA GLN A 182 4.36 -9.53 -26.40
C GLN A 182 5.15 -10.85 -26.42
N SER A 183 4.96 -11.71 -25.41
CA SER A 183 5.56 -13.05 -25.37
C SER A 183 4.90 -14.07 -26.33
N GLY A 184 3.82 -13.67 -27.01
CA GLY A 184 3.06 -14.54 -27.93
C GLY A 184 2.02 -15.43 -27.24
N ALA A 185 1.70 -15.17 -25.97
CA ALA A 185 0.63 -15.88 -25.27
C ALA A 185 -0.75 -15.52 -25.86
N ASP A 186 -1.65 -16.50 -25.90
CA ASP A 186 -3.05 -16.27 -26.27
C ASP A 186 -3.80 -15.65 -25.07
N VAL A 187 -3.82 -14.32 -25.04
CA VAL A 187 -4.44 -13.53 -23.97
C VAL A 187 -5.57 -12.67 -24.53
N SER A 188 -6.68 -12.59 -23.81
CA SER A 188 -7.85 -11.81 -24.21
C SER A 188 -7.93 -10.47 -23.49
N PHE A 189 -8.10 -9.40 -24.24
CA PHE A 189 -8.42 -8.09 -23.67
C PHE A 189 -9.70 -8.11 -22.83
N LEU A 190 -10.69 -8.94 -23.23
CA LEU A 190 -11.94 -9.08 -22.47
C LEU A 190 -11.72 -9.78 -21.13
N GLU A 191 -10.74 -10.68 -21.04
CA GLU A 191 -10.35 -11.29 -19.78
C GLU A 191 -9.63 -10.29 -18.88
N TRP A 192 -8.70 -9.50 -19.43
CA TRP A 192 -8.11 -8.40 -18.67
C TRP A 192 -9.18 -7.43 -18.15
N PHE A 193 -9.99 -6.84 -19.03
CA PHE A 193 -10.96 -5.83 -18.62
C PHE A 193 -12.10 -6.42 -17.79
N GLY A 194 -12.72 -7.50 -18.25
CA GLY A 194 -13.89 -8.10 -17.59
C GLY A 194 -13.55 -8.83 -16.29
N PHE A 195 -12.56 -9.73 -16.32
CA PHE A 195 -12.21 -10.51 -15.14
C PHE A 195 -11.23 -9.76 -14.22
N ASN A 196 -10.09 -9.32 -14.75
CA ASN A 196 -9.09 -8.69 -13.90
C ASN A 196 -9.53 -7.32 -13.40
N VAL A 197 -10.11 -6.46 -14.23
CA VAL A 197 -10.54 -5.13 -13.76
C VAL A 197 -11.92 -5.17 -13.11
N ILE A 198 -12.98 -5.51 -13.85
CA ILE A 198 -14.35 -5.37 -13.35
C ILE A 198 -14.66 -6.38 -12.23
N TYR A 199 -14.47 -7.68 -12.48
CA TYR A 199 -14.87 -8.71 -11.52
C TYR A 199 -14.05 -8.64 -10.23
N LYS A 200 -12.71 -8.64 -10.31
CA LYS A 200 -11.87 -8.63 -9.09
C LYS A 200 -12.09 -7.37 -8.24
N LEU A 201 -12.20 -6.18 -8.84
CA LEU A 201 -12.49 -4.95 -8.08
C LEU A 201 -13.88 -5.00 -7.43
N ALA A 202 -14.90 -5.49 -8.15
CA ALA A 202 -16.24 -5.63 -7.59
C ALA A 202 -16.26 -6.60 -6.41
N VAL A 203 -15.62 -7.77 -6.55
CA VAL A 203 -15.52 -8.77 -5.46
C VAL A 203 -14.72 -8.21 -4.29
N ALA A 204 -13.59 -7.55 -4.52
CA ALA A 204 -12.78 -6.95 -3.47
C ALA A 204 -13.55 -5.88 -2.69
N LEU A 205 -14.28 -4.99 -3.39
CA LEU A 205 -15.12 -3.96 -2.77
C LEU A 205 -16.25 -4.58 -1.93
N LEU A 206 -16.95 -5.57 -2.48
CA LEU A 206 -18.04 -6.25 -1.78
C LEU A 206 -17.53 -7.02 -0.56
N ALA A 207 -16.46 -7.78 -0.70
CA ALA A 207 -15.84 -8.53 0.39
C ALA A 207 -15.32 -7.58 1.49
N GLY A 208 -14.63 -6.51 1.12
CA GLY A 208 -14.14 -5.49 2.04
C GLY A 208 -15.28 -4.82 2.81
N LEU A 209 -16.38 -4.46 2.14
CA LEU A 209 -17.56 -3.88 2.77
C LEU A 209 -18.25 -4.84 3.75
N LEU A 210 -18.41 -6.10 3.36
CA LEU A 210 -19.05 -7.13 4.19
C LEU A 210 -18.21 -7.46 5.41
N LEU A 211 -16.90 -7.71 5.23
CA LEU A 211 -15.98 -8.03 6.31
C LEU A 211 -15.81 -6.84 7.27
N GLY A 212 -15.65 -5.62 6.75
CA GLY A 212 -15.56 -4.42 7.57
C GLY A 212 -16.82 -4.20 8.41
N ARG A 213 -18.01 -4.41 7.83
CA ARG A 213 -19.28 -4.34 8.58
C ARG A 213 -19.42 -5.44 9.62
N ALA A 214 -19.04 -6.67 9.29
CA ALA A 214 -19.08 -7.79 10.23
C ALA A 214 -18.15 -7.54 11.43
N LEU A 215 -16.92 -7.11 11.17
CA LEU A 215 -15.96 -6.75 12.22
C LEU A 215 -16.47 -5.58 13.07
N GLY A 216 -16.98 -4.52 12.45
CA GLY A 216 -17.55 -3.38 13.18
C GLY A 216 -18.75 -3.79 14.06
N TYR A 217 -19.61 -4.69 13.57
CA TYR A 217 -20.70 -5.24 14.36
C TYR A 217 -20.20 -6.05 15.56
N LEU A 218 -19.24 -6.95 15.34
CA LEU A 218 -18.68 -7.81 16.39
C LEU A 218 -17.93 -7.02 17.47
N LEU A 219 -17.19 -5.98 17.08
CA LEU A 219 -16.37 -5.19 18.00
C LEU A 219 -17.16 -4.13 18.77
N PHE A 220 -18.15 -3.49 18.15
CA PHE A 220 -18.85 -2.36 18.78
C PHE A 220 -20.27 -2.71 19.23
N LYS A 221 -21.08 -3.37 18.39
CA LYS A 221 -22.51 -3.61 18.69
C LYS A 221 -22.76 -4.85 19.54
N LEU A 222 -21.96 -5.90 19.36
CA LEU A 222 -22.11 -7.13 20.13
C LEU A 222 -21.85 -6.88 21.63
N PRO A 223 -20.76 -6.20 22.05
CA PRO A 223 -20.48 -5.98 23.46
C PRO A 223 -21.50 -5.07 24.16
N GLU A 224 -22.02 -4.03 23.50
CA GLU A 224 -23.11 -3.19 24.02
C GLU A 224 -24.37 -4.00 24.36
N LYS A 225 -24.68 -4.98 23.50
CA LYS A 225 -25.82 -5.88 23.70
C LYS A 225 -25.63 -6.83 24.87
N PHE A 226 -24.39 -7.17 25.23
CA PHE A 226 -24.08 -8.04 26.38
C PHE A 226 -23.79 -7.26 27.67
N GLN A 227 -23.36 -5.98 27.60
CA GLN A 227 -23.26 -5.11 28.77
C GLN A 227 -24.64 -4.69 29.29
N SER A 228 -25.63 -4.53 28.41
CA SER A 228 -27.03 -4.29 28.81
C SER A 228 -27.73 -5.51 29.43
N ILE A 229 -27.07 -6.68 29.47
CA ILE A 229 -27.55 -7.93 30.09
C ILE A 229 -26.91 -8.16 31.48
N LYS A 230 -25.97 -7.32 31.91
CA LYS A 230 -25.51 -7.34 33.31
C LYS A 230 -26.56 -6.69 34.20
N ILE A 231 -27.32 -7.56 34.88
CA ILE A 231 -28.19 -7.29 36.04
C ILE A 231 -27.40 -6.62 37.15
#